data_AF-A0A661NSY7-F1
#
_entry.id   AF-A0A661NSY7-F1
#
_cell.length_a   1.000
_cell.length_b   1.000
_cell.length_c   1.000
_cell.angle_alpha   90.00
_cell.angle_beta   90.00
_cell.angle_gamma   90.00
#
_symmetry.space_group_name_H-M   'P 1'
#
loop_
_entity.id
_entity.type
_entity.pdbx_description
1 polymer ?
#
loop_
_entity_poly.entity_id
_entity_poly.type
_entity_poly.pdbx_seq_one_letter_code
_entity_poly.pdbx_strand_id
1 'polypeptide(L)'
;MREGLALLGPLALAGVLSIAGCGDEGTGTGTASGTASGTASGTGTGTETGTETGTGTGTGTETATGDPLAGLDEPPTPSEYAGVPGGEVAVGDAPTNACVALTEAPQRVWPRPGVPAITVLGERFHLAIHSGGASDDESNRDELHLVSASPETEPAPIRSLRINPPHRTGRIAPPAIAVDGDELVVAFIDGRGHVRLGSTNPARPSANLRTIEAGSGADVRFAPAVAVVGETRVVAWTDGTGTPMRVRVARADRSGVLLGTHDVTMAGMGAATPTFAAGASTPTLYFVDPRAGISPIVKAELGPDGTPRPSTVARPVGTVSVPPELAVGVTGDGHAFAGYTAIGNMATTAVGLMPLFGDVAGPVPLVPGTGYGLLNVAAAAGPAGVVFAADAPKDQPPESPREIHLRVVRSGTPGPVLTITGPDGTGRHAAIARRADGVLGVAFSAPDGVYVAWARCDD
;
A
#
# COMPACT_ATOMS: atom_id res chain seq x y z
N MET A 1 75.55 -13.65 -29.16
CA MET A 1 74.46 -14.58 -29.54
C MET A 1 73.17 -13.87 -29.16
N ARG A 2 72.57 -13.12 -30.08
CA ARG A 2 71.58 -13.55 -31.10
C ARG A 2 70.29 -14.13 -30.48
N GLU A 3 69.22 -13.35 -30.69
CA GLU A 3 67.86 -13.75 -31.14
C GLU A 3 67.03 -14.64 -30.18
N GLY A 4 65.71 -14.47 -30.03
CA GLY A 4 64.75 -13.70 -30.80
C GLY A 4 63.33 -13.67 -30.20
N LEU A 5 62.50 -12.86 -30.87
CA LEU A 5 61.06 -12.61 -30.72
C LEU A 5 60.16 -13.83 -31.01
N ALA A 6 58.99 -13.89 -30.37
CA ALA A 6 57.67 -14.21 -30.95
C ALA A 6 56.56 -14.03 -29.88
N LEU A 7 55.80 -12.93 -29.85
CA LEU A 7 54.45 -12.76 -30.41
C LEU A 7 53.59 -14.03 -30.52
N LEU A 8 52.47 -14.08 -29.77
CA LEU A 8 51.16 -14.61 -30.16
C LEU A 8 50.08 -14.03 -29.22
N GLY A 9 49.01 -13.48 -29.79
CA GLY A 9 47.99 -12.66 -29.11
C GLY A 9 46.78 -13.43 -28.54
N PRO A 10 45.82 -12.71 -27.92
CA PRO A 10 44.65 -13.32 -27.28
C PRO A 10 43.49 -13.54 -28.27
N LEU A 11 42.90 -14.75 -28.23
CA LEU A 11 41.59 -15.05 -28.83
C LEU A 11 40.48 -14.41 -27.98
N ALA A 12 39.75 -13.47 -28.55
CA ALA A 12 38.45 -13.03 -28.07
C ALA A 12 37.35 -13.87 -28.73
N LEU A 13 36.58 -14.60 -27.92
CA LEU A 13 35.41 -15.34 -28.37
C LEU A 13 34.16 -14.48 -28.08
N ALA A 14 33.72 -13.70 -29.07
CA ALA A 14 32.45 -12.99 -29.03
C ALA A 14 31.40 -13.83 -29.77
N GLY A 15 30.51 -14.47 -29.01
CA GLY A 15 29.33 -15.15 -29.55
C GLY A 15 28.17 -14.16 -29.65
N VAL A 16 27.94 -13.63 -30.85
CA VAL A 16 26.70 -12.91 -31.21
C VAL A 16 25.73 -13.95 -31.77
N LEU A 17 24.66 -14.23 -31.02
CA LEU A 17 23.53 -15.02 -31.50
C LEU A 17 22.47 -14.04 -32.04
N SER A 18 22.39 -13.93 -33.37
CA SER A 18 21.34 -13.17 -34.06
C SER A 18 20.26 -14.15 -34.52
N ILE A 19 19.04 -13.99 -34.02
CA ILE A 19 17.84 -14.69 -34.51
C ILE A 19 17.08 -13.70 -35.39
N ALA A 20 17.08 -13.97 -36.68
CA ALA A 20 16.25 -13.29 -37.67
C ALA A 20 14.81 -13.80 -37.55
N GLY A 21 13.87 -12.90 -37.27
CA GLY A 21 12.44 -13.11 -37.38
C GLY A 21 11.83 -11.99 -38.21
N CYS A 22 11.31 -12.36 -39.39
CA CYS A 22 10.62 -11.49 -40.32
C CYS A 22 9.31 -10.96 -39.74
N GLY A 23 8.99 -9.70 -40.04
CA GLY A 23 7.68 -9.08 -39.79
C GLY A 23 7.68 -7.63 -40.24
N ASP A 24 7.40 -7.40 -41.52
CA ASP A 24 7.12 -6.06 -42.06
C ASP A 24 5.73 -5.62 -41.58
N GLU A 25 5.67 -4.55 -40.78
CA GLU A 25 4.43 -3.82 -40.49
C GLU A 25 4.19 -2.76 -41.57
N GLY A 26 3.21 -3.01 -42.44
CA GLY A 26 2.68 -2.02 -43.35
C GLY A 26 1.57 -1.21 -42.69
N THR A 27 1.68 0.11 -42.69
CA THR A 27 0.60 1.03 -42.30
C THR A 27 -0.36 1.23 -43.47
N GLY A 28 -1.58 0.71 -43.37
CA GLY A 28 -2.66 0.97 -44.32
C GLY A 28 -3.89 1.57 -43.62
N THR A 29 -4.34 2.73 -44.07
CA THR A 29 -5.66 3.30 -43.73
C THR A 29 -6.66 2.85 -44.79
N GLY A 30 -7.72 2.13 -44.39
CA GLY A 30 -8.81 1.71 -45.27
C GLY A 30 -10.17 2.00 -44.64
N THR A 31 -11.07 2.61 -45.41
CA THR A 31 -12.49 2.78 -45.06
C THR A 31 -13.26 1.61 -45.66
N ALA A 32 -13.80 0.72 -44.82
CA ALA A 32 -14.71 -0.32 -45.26
C ALA A 32 -16.15 0.17 -45.14
N SER A 33 -16.92 0.08 -46.23
CA SER A 33 -18.38 0.17 -46.22
C SER A 33 -18.93 -1.23 -46.50
N GLY A 34 -19.83 -1.70 -45.64
CA GLY A 34 -20.49 -2.99 -45.77
C GLY A 34 -21.95 -2.86 -45.35
N THR A 35 -22.85 -3.36 -46.19
CA THR A 35 -24.27 -3.51 -45.87
C THR A 35 -24.47 -4.89 -45.25
N ALA A 36 -24.74 -4.95 -43.95
CA ALA A 36 -25.08 -6.19 -43.27
C ALA A 36 -26.59 -6.29 -43.08
N SER A 37 -27.21 -7.35 -43.61
CA SER A 37 -28.56 -7.77 -43.20
C SER A 37 -28.41 -8.80 -42.08
N GLY A 38 -28.81 -8.44 -40.87
CA GLY A 38 -28.85 -9.35 -39.73
C GLY A 38 -29.98 -8.97 -38.79
N THR A 39 -30.68 -9.98 -38.26
CA THR A 39 -31.67 -9.79 -37.20
C THR A 39 -30.92 -9.61 -35.88
N ALA A 40 -30.86 -8.38 -35.37
CA ALA A 40 -30.29 -8.09 -34.06
C ALA A 40 -31.37 -8.22 -32.97
N SER A 41 -31.06 -8.96 -31.91
CA SER A 41 -31.76 -8.90 -30.63
C SER A 41 -30.76 -8.32 -29.63
N GLY A 42 -30.97 -7.06 -29.25
CA GLY A 42 -30.16 -6.40 -28.23
C GLY A 42 -30.91 -5.24 -27.58
N THR A 43 -30.73 -5.04 -26.29
CA THR A 43 -31.18 -3.87 -25.54
C THR A 43 -30.04 -2.86 -25.50
N GLY A 44 -30.15 -1.78 -26.27
CA GLY A 44 -29.19 -0.68 -26.28
C GLY A 44 -29.85 0.66 -26.58
N THR A 45 -29.41 1.70 -25.90
CA THR A 45 -29.77 3.10 -26.15
C THR A 45 -28.79 3.72 -27.13
N GLY A 46 -29.27 4.07 -28.33
CA GLY A 46 -28.54 4.84 -29.34
C GLY A 46 -29.50 5.78 -30.08
N THR A 47 -28.99 6.95 -30.48
CA THR A 47 -29.73 7.94 -31.28
C THR A 47 -29.47 7.68 -32.75
N GLU A 48 -30.44 7.07 -33.45
CA GLU A 48 -30.42 6.92 -34.90
C GLU A 48 -31.53 7.77 -35.53
N THR A 49 -31.19 8.52 -36.58
CA THR A 49 -32.18 9.17 -37.46
C THR A 49 -32.43 8.25 -38.64
N GLY A 50 -33.48 7.43 -38.53
CA GLY A 50 -33.96 6.53 -39.58
C GLY A 50 -35.49 6.52 -39.62
N THR A 51 -36.05 6.45 -40.83
CA THR A 51 -37.50 6.43 -41.05
C THR A 51 -38.00 4.99 -40.93
N GLU A 52 -38.52 4.60 -39.76
CA GLU A 52 -39.15 3.30 -39.56
C GLU A 52 -40.66 3.43 -39.27
N THR A 53 -41.45 2.55 -39.88
CA THR A 53 -42.87 2.33 -39.57
C THR A 53 -42.97 1.15 -38.63
N GLY A 54 -43.31 1.38 -37.36
CA GLY A 54 -43.48 0.35 -36.33
C GLY A 54 -44.57 0.71 -35.34
N THR A 55 -45.42 -0.27 -35.01
CA THR A 55 -46.54 -0.19 -34.05
C THR A 55 -46.03 -0.35 -32.62
N GLY A 56 -46.14 0.71 -31.82
CA GLY A 56 -45.72 0.73 -30.41
C GLY A 56 -46.78 0.22 -29.41
N THR A 57 -46.32 -0.09 -28.19
CA THR A 57 -47.14 -0.08 -26.97
C THR A 57 -46.20 0.33 -25.81
N GLY A 58 -46.54 1.41 -25.11
CA GLY A 58 -45.58 2.32 -24.47
C GLY A 58 -45.20 2.08 -23.00
N THR A 59 -44.45 3.03 -22.45
CA THR A 59 -44.04 3.13 -21.04
C THR A 59 -44.21 4.56 -20.56
N GLY A 60 -44.73 4.73 -19.35
CA GLY A 60 -44.98 6.04 -18.72
C GLY A 60 -43.69 6.76 -18.34
N THR A 61 -43.77 8.09 -18.38
CA THR A 61 -42.73 9.04 -17.99
C THR A 61 -42.95 9.46 -16.54
N GLU A 62 -41.98 9.16 -15.66
CA GLU A 62 -41.77 9.97 -14.46
C GLU A 62 -40.46 10.75 -14.65
N THR A 63 -40.59 12.07 -14.71
CA THR A 63 -39.47 13.00 -14.77
C THR A 63 -39.06 13.34 -13.33
N ALA A 64 -38.02 12.69 -12.81
CA ALA A 64 -37.29 13.19 -11.65
C ALA A 64 -36.25 14.20 -12.16
N THR A 65 -36.61 15.48 -12.15
CA THR A 65 -35.69 16.60 -12.42
C THR A 65 -34.88 16.93 -11.16
N GLY A 66 -34.18 15.94 -10.62
CA GLY A 66 -33.11 16.16 -9.65
C GLY A 66 -31.80 15.95 -10.40
N ASP A 67 -30.92 16.95 -10.38
CA ASP A 67 -29.53 16.75 -10.79
C ASP A 67 -28.97 15.60 -9.93
N PRO A 68 -28.66 14.42 -10.50
CA PRO A 68 -28.17 13.28 -9.74
C PRO A 68 -26.79 13.55 -9.08
N LEU A 69 -26.19 14.70 -9.36
CA LEU A 69 -24.89 15.15 -8.86
C LEU A 69 -25.00 16.28 -7.82
N ALA A 70 -26.21 16.79 -7.53
CA ALA A 70 -26.41 17.81 -6.49
C ALA A 70 -26.05 17.24 -5.10
N GLY A 71 -24.88 17.64 -4.58
CA GLY A 71 -24.37 17.26 -3.25
C GLY A 71 -22.98 16.63 -3.23
N LEU A 72 -22.41 16.23 -4.37
CA LEU A 72 -21.08 15.59 -4.43
C LEU A 72 -19.90 16.57 -4.22
N ASP A 73 -20.15 17.87 -4.33
CA ASP A 73 -19.14 18.91 -4.14
C ASP A 73 -18.96 19.36 -2.68
N GLU A 74 -19.90 19.01 -1.81
CA GLU A 74 -19.83 19.33 -0.39
C GLU A 74 -19.02 18.25 0.35
N PRO A 75 -18.04 18.63 1.19
CA PRO A 75 -17.40 17.66 2.08
C PRO A 75 -18.49 16.96 2.90
N PRO A 76 -18.34 15.64 3.20
CA PRO A 76 -19.39 14.89 3.86
C PRO A 76 -19.84 15.62 5.14
N THR A 77 -21.13 15.69 5.34
CA THR A 77 -21.73 16.26 6.53
C THR A 77 -21.38 15.40 7.75
N PRO A 78 -21.31 15.95 8.97
CA PRO A 78 -21.18 15.17 10.20
C PRO A 78 -22.17 13.99 10.30
N SER A 79 -23.36 14.11 9.73
CA SER A 79 -24.36 13.03 9.63
C SER A 79 -23.96 11.90 8.67
N GLU A 80 -23.22 12.18 7.61
CA GLU A 80 -22.66 11.15 6.71
C GLU A 80 -21.43 10.47 7.33
N TYR A 81 -20.79 11.12 8.30
CA TYR A 81 -19.77 10.54 9.19
C TYR A 81 -20.34 9.80 10.40
N ALA A 82 -21.64 9.88 10.66
CA ALA A 82 -22.30 9.14 11.74
C ALA A 82 -22.33 7.65 11.39
N GLY A 83 -21.16 7.02 11.43
CA GLY A 83 -21.03 5.58 11.51
C GLY A 83 -21.77 5.10 12.75
N VAL A 84 -22.27 3.87 12.70
CA VAL A 84 -22.77 3.20 13.90
C VAL A 84 -21.67 3.28 14.97
N PRO A 85 -21.94 3.78 16.19
CA PRO A 85 -20.97 3.79 17.27
C PRO A 85 -20.31 2.41 17.38
N GLY A 86 -19.02 2.37 17.72
CA GLY A 86 -18.33 1.11 17.99
C GLY A 86 -19.17 0.27 18.94
N GLY A 87 -19.40 -1.00 18.59
CA GLY A 87 -20.15 -1.93 19.44
C GLY A 87 -19.51 -2.06 20.82
N GLU A 88 -20.23 -2.62 21.78
CA GLU A 88 -19.72 -2.85 23.13
C GLU A 88 -18.36 -3.58 23.08
N VAL A 89 -17.35 -2.99 23.72
CA VAL A 89 -15.98 -3.53 23.72
C VAL A 89 -15.93 -4.73 24.64
N ALA A 90 -15.77 -5.93 24.07
CA ALA A 90 -15.60 -7.14 24.86
C ALA A 90 -14.22 -7.16 25.53
N VAL A 91 -14.20 -7.21 26.87
CA VAL A 91 -12.96 -7.38 27.64
C VAL A 91 -12.65 -8.87 27.76
N GLY A 92 -12.21 -9.47 26.67
CA GLY A 92 -11.66 -10.84 26.66
C GLY A 92 -10.14 -10.83 26.60
N ASP A 93 -9.50 -11.73 27.34
CA ASP A 93 -8.10 -12.06 27.11
C ASP A 93 -7.98 -12.87 25.81
N ALA A 94 -6.97 -12.55 25.02
CA ALA A 94 -6.69 -13.31 23.80
C ALA A 94 -6.16 -14.72 24.17
N PRO A 95 -6.57 -15.79 23.46
CA PRO A 95 -5.97 -17.11 23.64
C PRO A 95 -4.47 -17.08 23.36
N THR A 96 -3.73 -18.05 23.90
CA THR A 96 -2.27 -18.10 23.75
C THR A 96 -1.84 -18.04 22.29
N ASN A 97 -0.96 -17.10 21.95
CA ASN A 97 -0.44 -16.87 20.60
C ASN A 97 -1.54 -16.63 19.54
N ALA A 98 -2.68 -16.06 19.94
CA ALA A 98 -3.79 -15.75 19.05
C ALA A 98 -4.28 -14.31 19.25
N CYS A 99 -5.16 -13.87 18.36
CA CYS A 99 -5.85 -12.59 18.44
C CYS A 99 -7.35 -12.81 18.63
N VAL A 100 -7.99 -11.85 19.29
CA VAL A 100 -9.44 -11.78 19.46
C VAL A 100 -9.94 -10.40 19.04
N ALA A 101 -11.09 -10.36 18.36
CA ALA A 101 -11.77 -9.10 18.06
C ALA A 101 -12.36 -8.50 19.34
N LEU A 102 -12.24 -7.19 19.51
CA LEU A 102 -12.78 -6.47 20.66
C LEU A 102 -14.18 -5.92 20.39
N THR A 103 -14.60 -5.84 19.13
CA THR A 103 -15.95 -5.43 18.73
C THR A 103 -16.55 -6.47 17.78
N GLU A 104 -17.89 -6.59 17.80
CA GLU A 104 -18.60 -7.54 16.92
C GLU A 104 -18.46 -7.16 15.44
N ALA A 105 -18.42 -5.86 15.14
CA ALA A 105 -18.26 -5.33 13.80
C ALA A 105 -17.14 -4.27 13.74
N PRO A 106 -16.44 -4.14 12.60
CA PRO A 106 -15.54 -3.03 12.34
C PRO A 106 -16.27 -1.68 12.30
N GLN A 107 -15.61 -0.63 12.75
CA GLN A 107 -16.12 0.74 12.70
C GLN A 107 -15.79 1.38 11.35
N ARG A 108 -16.79 1.91 10.63
CA ARG A 108 -16.57 2.69 9.40
C ARG A 108 -15.97 4.04 9.77
N VAL A 109 -14.77 4.33 9.29
CA VAL A 109 -14.03 5.59 9.58
C VAL A 109 -14.02 6.56 8.41
N TRP A 110 -14.33 6.09 7.20
CA TRP A 110 -14.47 6.94 6.02
C TRP A 110 -15.54 6.39 5.08
N PRO A 111 -16.41 7.24 4.50
CA PRO A 111 -17.55 6.78 3.72
C PRO A 111 -17.24 6.35 2.28
N ARG A 112 -15.99 6.50 1.83
CA ARG A 112 -15.56 6.10 0.49
C ARG A 112 -14.44 5.06 0.57
N PRO A 113 -14.32 4.16 -0.42
CA PRO A 113 -13.15 3.31 -0.53
C PRO A 113 -11.87 4.14 -0.61
N GLY A 114 -10.82 3.65 0.03
CA GLY A 114 -9.50 4.26 -0.01
C GLY A 114 -8.44 3.29 0.48
N VAL A 115 -7.17 3.66 0.34
CA VAL A 115 -6.03 2.87 0.81
C VAL A 115 -5.52 3.49 2.11
N PRO A 116 -5.73 2.83 3.28
CA PRO A 116 -5.37 3.42 4.56
C PRO A 116 -3.92 3.11 4.97
N ALA A 117 -3.34 4.03 5.75
CA ALA A 117 -2.26 3.78 6.68
C ALA A 117 -2.70 4.24 8.08
N ILE A 118 -2.13 3.67 9.13
CA ILE A 118 -2.56 3.90 10.51
C ILE A 118 -1.35 4.05 11.44
N THR A 119 -1.46 4.94 12.43
CA THR A 119 -0.51 5.11 13.53
C THR A 119 -1.25 5.38 14.85
N VAL A 120 -0.51 5.49 15.95
CA VAL A 120 -1.05 5.78 17.29
C VAL A 120 -0.40 7.02 17.86
N LEU A 121 -1.21 7.98 18.31
CA LEU A 121 -0.78 9.15 19.09
C LEU A 121 -1.66 9.24 20.35
N GLY A 122 -1.03 9.14 21.51
CA GLY A 122 -1.74 9.03 22.79
C GLY A 122 -2.61 7.78 22.83
N GLU A 123 -3.89 7.94 23.15
CA GLU A 123 -4.86 6.84 23.25
C GLU A 123 -5.67 6.63 21.98
N ARG A 124 -5.39 7.38 20.91
CA ARG A 124 -6.17 7.35 19.67
C ARG A 124 -5.37 6.78 18.52
N PHE A 125 -6.10 6.17 17.60
CA PHE A 125 -5.57 5.80 16.30
C PHE A 125 -5.76 6.96 15.34
N HIS A 126 -4.80 7.12 14.45
CA HIS A 126 -4.83 8.14 13.41
C HIS A 126 -4.55 7.49 12.07
N LEU A 127 -5.44 7.74 11.12
CA LEU A 127 -5.38 7.19 9.79
C LEU A 127 -5.01 8.27 8.79
N ALA A 128 -4.18 7.91 7.84
CA ALA A 128 -4.04 8.63 6.57
C ALA A 128 -4.66 7.77 5.48
N ILE A 129 -5.65 8.31 4.78
CA ILE A 129 -6.43 7.60 3.78
C ILE A 129 -6.24 8.30 2.45
N HIS A 130 -5.72 7.58 1.47
CA HIS A 130 -5.76 8.01 0.09
C HIS A 130 -7.08 7.54 -0.52
N SER A 131 -7.90 8.46 -1.02
CA SER A 131 -9.12 8.11 -1.76
C SER A 131 -9.15 8.86 -3.09
N GLY A 132 -9.35 8.13 -4.17
CA GLY A 132 -9.47 8.65 -5.52
C GLY A 132 -9.62 7.49 -6.49
N GLY A 133 -10.55 7.59 -7.43
CA GLY A 133 -10.71 6.61 -8.50
C GLY A 133 -10.06 7.06 -9.80
N ALA A 134 -9.82 6.09 -10.68
CA ALA A 134 -9.17 6.31 -11.98
C ALA A 134 -10.09 6.97 -13.03
N SER A 135 -11.21 7.59 -12.64
CA SER A 135 -12.18 8.08 -13.62
C SER A 135 -11.83 9.48 -14.10
N ASP A 136 -12.01 9.71 -15.39
CA ASP A 136 -11.91 11.03 -16.04
C ASP A 136 -12.99 12.03 -15.59
N ASP A 137 -13.88 11.61 -14.70
CA ASP A 137 -14.86 12.49 -14.08
C ASP A 137 -14.19 13.46 -13.11
N GLU A 138 -14.32 14.77 -13.36
CA GLU A 138 -13.82 15.84 -12.49
C GLU A 138 -14.34 15.75 -11.05
N SER A 139 -15.45 15.03 -10.83
CA SER A 139 -16.00 14.71 -9.51
C SER A 139 -15.13 13.73 -8.71
N ASN A 140 -14.27 12.93 -9.36
CA ASN A 140 -13.43 11.94 -8.71
C ASN A 140 -12.12 12.58 -8.23
N ARG A 141 -12.24 13.32 -7.13
CA ARG A 141 -11.12 14.04 -6.54
C ARG A 141 -10.17 13.07 -5.86
N ASP A 142 -8.94 13.11 -6.33
CA ASP A 142 -7.80 12.48 -5.69
C ASP A 142 -7.44 13.22 -4.40
N GLU A 143 -7.66 12.57 -3.25
CA GLU A 143 -7.67 13.21 -1.94
C GLU A 143 -6.91 12.40 -0.89
N LEU A 144 -6.34 13.15 0.06
CA LEU A 144 -5.75 12.65 1.29
C LEU A 144 -6.64 13.06 2.46
N HIS A 145 -7.09 12.10 3.26
CA HIS A 145 -7.87 12.32 4.45
C HIS A 145 -7.10 11.87 5.70
N LEU A 146 -7.15 12.68 6.74
CA LEU A 146 -6.65 12.34 8.07
C LEU A 146 -7.85 12.19 9.00
N VAL A 147 -7.95 11.04 9.66
CA VAL A 147 -9.07 10.69 10.54
C VAL A 147 -8.52 10.19 11.86
N SER A 148 -9.16 10.54 12.97
CA SER A 148 -8.89 9.95 14.28
C SER A 148 -10.00 8.98 14.66
N ALA A 149 -9.65 7.80 15.16
CA ALA A 149 -10.61 6.80 15.60
C ALA A 149 -10.18 6.16 16.93
N SER A 150 -11.15 5.68 17.70
CA SER A 150 -10.94 4.83 18.86
C SER A 150 -12.12 3.87 19.00
N PRO A 151 -11.96 2.73 19.71
CA PRO A 151 -13.06 1.79 19.89
C PRO A 151 -14.29 2.40 20.58
N GLU A 152 -14.08 3.41 21.42
CA GLU A 152 -15.09 3.98 22.30
C GLU A 152 -15.73 5.26 21.77
N THR A 153 -15.23 5.82 20.67
CA THR A 153 -15.66 7.13 20.17
C THR A 153 -15.93 7.10 18.68
N GLU A 154 -16.82 7.99 18.22
CA GLU A 154 -17.05 8.18 16.80
C GLU A 154 -15.76 8.66 16.10
N PRO A 155 -15.54 8.25 14.83
CA PRO A 155 -14.40 8.72 14.07
C PRO A 155 -14.51 10.23 13.84
N ALA A 156 -13.42 10.94 14.07
CA ALA A 156 -13.36 12.39 13.91
C ALA A 156 -12.46 12.73 12.71
N PRO A 157 -12.99 13.39 11.66
CA PRO A 157 -12.14 13.91 10.59
C PRO A 157 -11.22 15.00 11.15
N ILE A 158 -9.92 14.86 10.90
CA ILE A 158 -8.91 15.87 11.26
C ILE A 158 -8.73 16.82 10.08
N ARG A 159 -8.57 16.26 8.87
CA ARG A 159 -8.15 17.02 7.70
C ARG A 159 -8.50 16.32 6.40
N SER A 160 -8.80 17.10 5.37
CA SER A 160 -8.80 16.67 3.97
C SER A 160 -7.90 17.59 3.15
N LEU A 161 -7.21 17.03 2.16
CA LEU A 161 -6.38 17.75 1.20
C LEU A 161 -6.59 17.15 -0.19
N ARG A 162 -6.82 18.00 -1.18
CA ARG A 162 -6.79 17.59 -2.59
C ARG A 162 -5.34 17.39 -3.03
N ILE A 163 -5.06 16.24 -3.63
CA ILE A 163 -3.77 15.96 -4.28
C ILE A 163 -3.78 16.68 -5.63
N ASN A 164 -2.78 17.54 -5.83
CA ASN A 164 -2.67 18.36 -7.03
C ASN A 164 -1.23 18.34 -7.58
N PRO A 165 -1.01 17.87 -8.82
CA PRO A 165 -2.02 17.30 -9.71
C PRO A 165 -2.54 15.94 -9.22
N PRO A 166 -3.76 15.54 -9.60
CA PRO A 166 -4.28 14.21 -9.27
C PRO A 166 -3.50 13.12 -10.02
N HIS A 167 -3.50 11.91 -9.47
CA HIS A 167 -2.98 10.72 -10.14
C HIS A 167 -3.79 10.42 -11.42
N ARG A 168 -3.09 9.97 -12.47
CA ARG A 168 -3.72 9.56 -13.74
C ARG A 168 -4.26 8.14 -13.75
N THR A 169 -3.87 7.35 -12.76
CA THR A 169 -4.26 5.95 -12.61
C THR A 169 -4.71 5.72 -11.19
N GLY A 170 -5.63 4.79 -10.99
CA GLY A 170 -6.05 4.36 -9.65
C GLY A 170 -4.83 3.96 -8.83
N ARG A 171 -4.61 4.66 -7.73
CA ARG A 171 -3.47 4.41 -6.84
C ARG A 171 -3.84 3.32 -5.85
N ILE A 172 -2.95 2.35 -5.72
CA ILE A 172 -3.07 1.20 -4.83
C ILE A 172 -2.16 1.30 -3.60
N ALA A 173 -1.25 2.29 -3.59
CA ALA A 173 -0.28 2.50 -2.54
C ALA A 173 -0.80 3.47 -1.47
N PRO A 174 -0.75 3.12 -0.18
CA PRO A 174 -1.17 4.02 0.89
C PRO A 174 -0.27 5.27 1.00
N PRO A 175 -0.75 6.35 1.63
CA PRO A 175 0.15 7.35 2.20
C PRO A 175 0.94 6.75 3.36
N ALA A 176 1.99 7.42 3.82
CA ALA A 176 2.71 7.03 5.04
C ALA A 176 2.35 7.99 6.18
N ILE A 177 2.25 7.48 7.40
CA ILE A 177 1.97 8.28 8.59
C ILE A 177 2.85 7.83 9.76
N ALA A 178 3.40 8.78 10.51
CA ALA A 178 4.16 8.58 11.74
C ALA A 178 3.85 9.69 12.75
N VAL A 179 4.39 9.54 13.97
CA VAL A 179 4.23 10.50 15.07
C VAL A 179 5.55 11.20 15.38
N ASP A 180 5.51 12.52 15.49
CA ASP A 180 6.61 13.39 15.94
C ASP A 180 6.12 14.24 17.12
N GLY A 181 6.34 13.76 18.35
CA GLY A 181 5.81 14.42 19.55
C GLY A 181 4.28 14.39 19.58
N ASP A 182 3.64 15.56 19.49
CA ASP A 182 2.18 15.73 19.41
C ASP A 182 1.66 15.97 17.98
N GLU A 183 2.53 15.86 16.97
CA GLU A 183 2.18 15.99 15.57
C GLU A 183 2.10 14.64 14.85
N LEU A 184 1.20 14.58 13.88
CA LEU A 184 1.17 13.56 12.85
C LEU A 184 2.03 14.04 11.69
N VAL A 185 3.00 13.22 11.27
CA VAL A 185 3.80 13.44 10.06
C VAL A 185 3.27 12.55 8.96
N VAL A 186 2.95 13.12 7.80
CA VAL A 186 2.34 12.41 6.68
C VAL A 186 3.17 12.60 5.43
N ALA A 187 3.43 11.50 4.73
CA ALA A 187 4.05 11.51 3.40
C ALA A 187 3.11 10.92 2.35
N PHE A 188 3.05 11.53 1.18
CA PHE A 188 2.26 11.04 0.06
C PHE A 188 2.94 11.39 -1.27
N ILE A 189 2.52 10.73 -2.34
CA ILE A 189 2.98 11.01 -3.70
C ILE A 189 1.86 11.76 -4.42
N ASP A 190 2.18 12.76 -5.23
CA ASP A 190 1.21 13.43 -6.11
C ASP A 190 1.21 12.86 -7.53
N GLY A 191 0.31 13.35 -8.39
CA GLY A 191 0.18 12.90 -9.78
C GLY A 191 1.39 13.19 -10.69
N ARG A 192 2.40 13.94 -10.21
CA ARG A 192 3.69 14.15 -10.90
C ARG A 192 4.79 13.21 -10.39
N GLY A 193 4.50 12.37 -9.40
CA GLY A 193 5.52 11.57 -8.73
C GLY A 193 6.39 12.40 -7.78
N HIS A 194 5.90 13.54 -7.28
CA HIS A 194 6.58 14.29 -6.23
C HIS A 194 6.20 13.72 -4.88
N VAL A 195 7.20 13.48 -4.03
CA VAL A 195 7.00 13.07 -2.63
C VAL A 195 6.76 14.31 -1.80
N ARG A 196 5.59 14.40 -1.20
CA ARG A 196 5.18 15.49 -0.31
C ARG A 196 5.31 15.03 1.13
N LEU A 197 5.85 15.88 1.99
CA LEU A 197 5.95 15.67 3.43
C LEU A 197 5.28 16.83 4.16
N GLY A 198 4.39 16.54 5.10
CA GLY A 198 3.75 17.56 5.93
C GLY A 198 3.52 17.08 7.36
N SER A 199 3.16 18.00 8.24
CA SER A 199 2.73 17.65 9.60
C SER A 199 1.50 18.44 10.03
N THR A 200 0.75 17.86 10.97
CA THR A 200 -0.40 18.52 11.59
C THR A 200 -0.56 18.06 13.02
N ASN A 201 -1.00 18.95 13.90
CA ASN A 201 -1.40 18.60 15.25
C ASN A 201 -2.91 18.24 15.25
N PRO A 202 -3.30 17.00 15.59
CA PRO A 202 -4.71 16.59 15.54
C PRO A 202 -5.57 17.28 16.61
N ALA A 203 -4.98 17.80 17.68
CA ALA A 203 -5.70 18.60 18.69
C ALA A 203 -5.88 20.07 18.25
N ARG A 204 -5.16 20.52 17.22
CA ARG A 204 -5.24 21.88 16.65
C ARG A 204 -5.27 21.80 15.12
N PRO A 205 -6.32 21.21 14.53
CA PRO A 205 -6.40 21.04 13.09
C PRO A 205 -6.31 22.41 12.41
N SER A 206 -5.30 22.58 11.56
CA SER A 206 -5.11 23.82 10.81
C SER A 206 -5.93 23.79 9.52
N ALA A 207 -6.26 24.98 9.01
CA ALA A 207 -6.98 25.12 7.74
C ALA A 207 -6.13 24.76 6.51
N ASN A 208 -4.82 24.50 6.64
CA ASN A 208 -3.94 24.10 5.53
C ASN A 208 -2.83 23.15 6.01
N LEU A 209 -2.78 21.93 5.47
CA LEU A 209 -1.62 21.06 5.64
C LEU A 209 -0.47 21.62 4.81
N ARG A 210 0.45 22.33 5.47
CA ARG A 210 1.67 22.79 4.80
C ARG A 210 2.53 21.59 4.50
N THR A 211 2.83 21.40 3.21
CA THR A 211 3.70 20.34 2.74
C THR A 211 4.92 20.93 2.07
N ILE A 212 6.04 20.23 2.18
CA ILE A 212 7.25 20.46 1.40
C ILE A 212 7.39 19.36 0.34
N GLU A 213 8.14 19.64 -0.71
CA GLU A 213 8.60 18.58 -1.61
C GLU A 213 9.84 17.95 -0.99
N ALA A 214 9.78 16.65 -0.68
CA ALA A 214 10.93 15.90 -0.17
C ALA A 214 11.78 15.28 -1.28
N GLY A 215 11.17 15.05 -2.45
CA GLY A 215 11.83 14.51 -3.61
C GLY A 215 10.87 14.34 -4.78
N SER A 216 11.39 13.86 -5.89
CA SER A 216 10.65 13.62 -7.13
C SER A 216 11.02 12.26 -7.73
N GLY A 217 10.34 11.90 -8.82
CA GLY A 217 10.57 10.65 -9.54
C GLY A 217 9.98 9.42 -8.86
N ALA A 218 9.08 9.59 -7.90
CA ALA A 218 8.47 8.48 -7.19
C ALA A 218 7.56 7.66 -8.11
N ASP A 219 7.71 6.34 -8.06
CA ASP A 219 6.78 5.41 -8.69
C ASP A 219 5.54 5.23 -7.81
N VAL A 220 4.40 5.69 -8.33
CA VAL A 220 3.12 5.77 -7.61
C VAL A 220 2.54 4.42 -7.21
N ARG A 221 3.09 3.31 -7.74
CA ARG A 221 2.70 1.94 -7.36
C ARG A 221 3.23 1.55 -5.98
N PHE A 222 4.24 2.24 -5.46
CA PHE A 222 4.86 1.94 -4.18
C PHE A 222 4.50 2.98 -3.12
N ALA A 223 4.24 2.52 -1.91
CA ALA A 223 4.03 3.42 -0.78
C ALA A 223 5.35 4.15 -0.46
N PRO A 224 5.31 5.45 -0.11
CA PRO A 224 6.40 6.05 0.64
C PRO A 224 6.43 5.43 2.05
N ALA A 225 7.55 5.56 2.74
CA ALA A 225 7.67 5.26 4.16
C ALA A 225 8.15 6.49 4.93
N VAL A 226 7.65 6.69 6.14
CA VAL A 226 8.02 7.84 6.98
C VAL A 226 8.39 7.37 8.38
N ALA A 227 9.42 7.98 8.95
CA ALA A 227 9.86 7.78 10.32
C ALA A 227 10.38 9.10 10.92
N VAL A 228 10.52 9.11 12.24
CA VAL A 228 11.07 10.24 13.00
C VAL A 228 12.29 9.73 13.76
N VAL A 229 13.41 10.44 13.62
CA VAL A 229 14.70 10.13 14.24
C VAL A 229 15.18 11.38 14.98
N GLY A 230 14.94 11.43 16.29
CA GLY A 230 15.20 12.63 17.08
C GLY A 230 14.40 13.83 16.55
N GLU A 231 15.10 14.86 16.08
CA GLU A 231 14.53 16.08 15.50
C GLU A 231 14.36 16.00 13.97
N THR A 232 14.74 14.88 13.36
CA THR A 232 14.72 14.69 11.91
C THR A 232 13.51 13.84 11.50
N ARG A 233 12.75 14.34 10.54
CA ARG A 233 11.72 13.59 9.80
C ARG A 233 12.37 12.97 8.59
N VAL A 234 12.18 11.67 8.41
CA VAL A 234 12.80 10.90 7.34
C VAL A 234 11.70 10.31 6.47
N VAL A 235 11.80 10.51 5.16
CA VAL A 235 10.90 9.90 4.18
C VAL A 235 11.70 9.11 3.15
N ALA A 236 11.26 7.89 2.88
CA ALA A 236 11.83 7.01 1.87
C ALA A 236 10.81 6.73 0.76
N TRP A 237 11.26 6.60 -0.48
CA TRP A 237 10.40 6.27 -1.62
C TRP A 237 11.15 5.46 -2.67
N THR A 238 10.39 4.76 -3.52
CA THR A 238 10.90 4.12 -4.73
C THR A 238 10.94 5.14 -5.87
N ASP A 239 12.14 5.49 -6.32
CA ASP A 239 12.41 6.30 -7.52
C ASP A 239 12.35 5.39 -8.76
N GLY A 240 11.33 5.61 -9.58
CA GLY A 240 11.02 4.85 -10.79
C GLY A 240 11.51 5.48 -12.07
N THR A 241 12.30 6.56 -12.00
CA THR A 241 12.76 7.29 -13.20
C THR A 241 13.84 6.53 -13.99
N GLY A 242 14.43 5.49 -13.41
CA GLY A 242 15.48 4.68 -14.02
C GLY A 242 15.26 3.18 -13.88
N THR A 243 16.06 2.41 -14.62
CA THR A 243 16.14 0.95 -14.50
C THR A 243 17.59 0.54 -14.18
N PRO A 244 17.83 -0.17 -13.07
CA PRO A 244 16.85 -0.61 -12.07
C PRO A 244 16.32 0.55 -11.22
N MET A 245 15.13 0.36 -10.62
CA MET A 245 14.54 1.32 -9.66
C MET A 245 15.43 1.48 -8.44
N ARG A 246 15.34 2.64 -7.78
CA ARG A 246 16.17 3.01 -6.62
C ARG A 246 15.29 3.32 -5.42
N VAL A 247 15.81 3.12 -4.21
CA VAL A 247 15.22 3.69 -2.99
C VAL A 247 16.00 4.94 -2.58
N ARG A 248 15.28 6.04 -2.46
CA ARG A 248 15.79 7.33 -2.01
C ARG A 248 15.32 7.60 -0.59
N VAL A 249 16.11 8.35 0.16
CA VAL A 249 15.79 8.81 1.52
C VAL A 249 16.04 10.31 1.59
N ALA A 250 15.02 11.08 1.93
CA ALA A 250 15.14 12.50 2.24
C ALA A 250 14.99 12.74 3.73
N ARG A 251 15.73 13.73 4.23
CA ARG A 251 15.69 14.19 5.61
C ARG A 251 15.20 15.62 5.66
N ALA A 252 14.29 15.90 6.57
CA ALA A 252 13.82 17.24 6.88
C ALA A 252 13.89 17.48 8.38
N ASP A 253 14.14 18.71 8.79
CA ASP A 253 13.92 19.09 10.18
C ASP A 253 12.43 19.32 10.48
N ARG A 254 12.09 19.59 11.74
CA ARG A 254 10.71 19.88 12.17
C ARG A 254 10.10 21.14 11.53
N SER A 255 10.94 22.08 11.07
CA SER A 255 10.47 23.29 10.38
C SER A 255 10.11 23.04 8.91
N GLY A 256 10.44 21.84 8.39
CA GLY A 256 10.24 21.47 7.00
C GLY A 256 11.40 21.88 6.10
N VAL A 257 12.58 22.19 6.64
CA VAL A 257 13.77 22.42 5.80
C VAL A 257 14.40 21.08 5.45
N LEU A 258 14.62 20.84 4.15
CA LEU A 258 15.35 19.66 3.70
C LEU A 258 16.82 19.76 4.08
N LEU A 259 17.30 18.72 4.76
CA LEU A 259 18.69 18.57 5.19
C LEU A 259 19.53 17.83 4.15
N GLY A 260 18.91 16.97 3.34
CA GLY A 260 19.57 16.24 2.26
C GLY A 260 18.77 15.05 1.76
N THR A 261 19.21 14.52 0.62
CA THR A 261 18.66 13.33 -0.03
C THR A 261 19.76 12.33 -0.34
N HIS A 262 19.51 11.05 -0.09
CA HIS A 262 20.47 9.96 -0.20
C HIS A 262 19.90 8.84 -1.09
N ASP A 263 20.76 8.20 -1.89
CA ASP A 263 20.47 6.90 -2.52
C ASP A 263 20.92 5.80 -1.56
N VAL A 264 20.00 4.94 -1.13
CA VAL A 264 20.33 3.79 -0.27
C VAL A 264 20.40 2.48 -1.06
N THR A 265 20.24 2.54 -2.38
CA THR A 265 20.31 1.34 -3.23
C THR A 265 21.76 0.88 -3.37
N MET A 266 22.01 -0.40 -3.08
CA MET A 266 23.33 -1.00 -3.25
C MET A 266 23.77 -0.99 -4.73
N ALA A 267 25.09 -0.94 -4.96
CA ALA A 267 25.64 -1.03 -6.31
C ALA A 267 25.29 -2.38 -6.95
N GLY A 268 24.83 -2.36 -8.21
CA GLY A 268 24.43 -3.57 -8.95
C GLY A 268 23.08 -4.17 -8.57
N MET A 269 22.27 -3.45 -7.78
CA MET A 269 20.94 -3.87 -7.32
C MET A 269 19.85 -2.88 -7.77
N GLY A 270 18.61 -3.36 -7.83
CA GLY A 270 17.43 -2.51 -7.74
C GLY A 270 16.95 -2.36 -6.30
N ALA A 271 15.96 -1.51 -6.09
CA ALA A 271 15.31 -1.35 -4.79
C ALA A 271 13.87 -0.83 -4.96
N ALA A 272 12.93 -1.41 -4.21
CA ALA A 272 11.51 -1.07 -4.19
C ALA A 272 10.88 -1.33 -2.82
N THR A 273 9.67 -0.81 -2.60
CA THR A 273 8.84 -0.98 -1.38
C THR A 273 9.59 -0.67 -0.08
N PRO A 274 10.02 0.60 0.12
CA PRO A 274 10.63 0.99 1.37
C PRO A 274 9.62 0.86 2.52
N THR A 275 10.04 0.28 3.65
CA THR A 275 9.28 0.24 4.90
C THR A 275 10.22 0.44 6.09
N PHE A 276 9.78 1.19 7.09
CA PHE A 276 10.45 1.21 8.39
C PHE A 276 9.96 0.05 9.25
N ALA A 277 10.87 -0.59 9.98
CA ALA A 277 10.50 -1.70 10.85
C ALA A 277 9.72 -1.22 12.08
N ALA A 278 8.51 -1.76 12.28
CA ALA A 278 7.70 -1.49 13.46
C ALA A 278 8.38 -2.03 14.73
N GLY A 279 8.37 -1.25 15.81
CA GLY A 279 8.97 -1.66 17.10
C GLY A 279 10.49 -1.54 17.18
N ALA A 280 11.17 -1.15 16.11
CA ALA A 280 12.62 -0.93 16.16
C ALA A 280 12.97 0.27 17.06
N SER A 281 13.88 0.07 18.01
CA SER A 281 14.35 1.14 18.90
C SER A 281 15.11 2.24 18.17
N THR A 282 15.76 1.89 17.05
CA THR A 282 16.32 2.83 16.08
C THR A 282 15.63 2.59 14.74
N PRO A 283 15.06 3.62 14.09
CA PRO A 283 14.43 3.44 12.80
C PRO A 283 15.38 2.79 11.79
N THR A 284 14.98 1.62 11.31
CA THR A 284 15.72 0.84 10.33
C THR A 284 14.85 0.70 9.09
N LEU A 285 15.38 1.14 7.96
CA LEU A 285 14.71 1.06 6.68
C LEU A 285 14.99 -0.30 6.04
N TYR A 286 13.93 -0.97 5.58
CA TYR A 286 13.99 -2.18 4.79
C TYR A 286 13.37 -1.92 3.43
N PHE A 287 13.88 -2.63 2.41
CA PHE A 287 13.35 -2.60 1.04
C PHE A 287 13.76 -3.89 0.33
N VAL A 288 13.15 -4.18 -0.80
CA VAL A 288 13.47 -5.37 -1.60
C VAL A 288 14.12 -4.98 -2.92
N ASP A 289 15.05 -5.79 -3.41
CA ASP A 289 15.51 -5.77 -4.80
C ASP A 289 14.70 -6.80 -5.59
N PRO A 290 13.58 -6.41 -6.25
CA PRO A 290 12.70 -7.36 -6.92
C PRO A 290 13.39 -7.91 -8.18
N ARG A 291 13.61 -9.23 -8.20
CA ARG A 291 14.22 -9.94 -9.33
C ARG A 291 13.43 -11.19 -9.68
N ALA A 292 13.59 -11.64 -10.93
CA ALA A 292 13.20 -12.99 -11.30
C ALA A 292 14.08 -14.00 -10.55
N GLY A 293 13.47 -14.83 -9.70
CA GLY A 293 14.16 -15.88 -8.94
C GLY A 293 14.46 -15.48 -7.49
N ILE A 294 15.58 -14.81 -7.23
CA ILE A 294 16.01 -14.44 -5.87
C ILE A 294 15.93 -12.93 -5.71
N SER A 295 15.06 -12.47 -4.80
CA SER A 295 14.89 -11.06 -4.46
C SER A 295 15.47 -10.79 -3.07
N PRO A 296 16.62 -10.10 -2.92
CA PRO A 296 17.15 -9.76 -1.62
C PRO A 296 16.29 -8.72 -0.88
N ILE A 297 15.98 -8.97 0.39
CA ILE A 297 15.59 -7.93 1.35
C ILE A 297 16.88 -7.27 1.84
N VAL A 298 16.93 -5.96 1.70
CA VAL A 298 18.06 -5.09 2.06
C VAL A 298 17.64 -4.21 3.23
N LYS A 299 18.58 -3.90 4.12
CA LYS A 299 18.40 -2.97 5.23
C LYS A 299 19.37 -1.80 5.16
N ALA A 300 18.91 -0.62 5.59
CA ALA A 300 19.71 0.56 5.86
C ALA A 300 19.38 1.08 7.27
N GLU A 301 20.34 1.04 8.16
CA GLU A 301 20.22 1.62 9.51
C GLU A 301 20.34 3.14 9.45
N LEU A 302 19.52 3.86 10.20
CA LEU A 302 19.65 5.31 10.32
C LEU A 302 20.54 5.68 11.51
N GLY A 303 21.44 6.64 11.30
CA GLY A 303 22.17 7.29 12.39
C GLY A 303 21.26 8.16 13.26
N PRO A 304 21.74 8.66 14.41
CA PRO A 304 20.95 9.49 15.34
C PRO A 304 20.38 10.79 14.74
N ASP A 305 20.92 11.25 13.63
CA ASP A 305 20.48 12.43 12.90
C ASP A 305 19.55 12.09 11.71
N GLY A 306 19.25 10.80 11.50
CA GLY A 306 18.50 10.28 10.36
C GLY A 306 19.34 10.02 9.11
N THR A 307 20.67 10.21 9.13
CA THR A 307 21.53 9.86 7.99
C THR A 307 21.54 8.34 7.77
N PRO A 308 21.20 7.82 6.58
CA PRO A 308 21.29 6.40 6.33
C PRO A 308 22.76 5.93 6.29
N ARG A 309 23.03 4.81 6.95
CA ARG A 309 24.29 4.05 6.82
C ARG A 309 24.29 3.23 5.53
N PRO A 310 25.47 2.75 5.07
CA PRO A 310 25.54 1.85 3.92
C PRO A 310 24.62 0.63 4.08
N SER A 311 23.86 0.35 3.04
CA SER A 311 22.90 -0.74 3.02
C SER A 311 23.58 -2.11 3.00
N THR A 312 22.93 -3.10 3.61
CA THR A 312 23.39 -4.49 3.65
C THR A 312 22.24 -5.44 3.35
N VAL A 313 22.54 -6.59 2.74
CA VAL A 313 21.54 -7.65 2.53
C VAL A 313 21.16 -8.23 3.89
N ALA A 314 19.88 -8.12 4.25
CA ALA A 314 19.35 -8.77 5.44
C ALA A 314 19.08 -10.25 5.16
N ARG A 315 18.32 -10.54 4.09
CA ARG A 315 17.94 -11.91 3.75
C ARG A 315 17.58 -12.06 2.27
N PRO A 316 18.05 -13.10 1.56
CA PRO A 316 17.48 -13.45 0.26
C PRO A 316 16.09 -14.07 0.42
N VAL A 317 15.12 -13.63 -0.39
CA VAL A 317 13.83 -14.31 -0.57
C VAL A 317 13.68 -14.83 -1.99
N GLY A 318 12.65 -15.65 -2.21
CA GLY A 318 12.26 -16.09 -3.55
C GLY A 318 11.65 -14.95 -4.38
N THR A 319 10.96 -15.31 -5.46
CA THR A 319 10.29 -14.35 -6.33
C THR A 319 9.17 -13.62 -5.59
N VAL A 320 9.25 -12.29 -5.56
CA VAL A 320 8.22 -11.40 -5.00
C VAL A 320 7.15 -11.07 -6.04
N SER A 321 5.95 -10.64 -5.59
CA SER A 321 4.92 -10.15 -6.50
C SER A 321 5.33 -8.84 -7.18
N VAL A 322 4.57 -8.40 -8.18
CA VAL A 322 4.76 -7.11 -8.86
C VAL A 322 3.46 -6.30 -8.81
N PRO A 323 3.44 -5.12 -8.14
CA PRO A 323 4.49 -4.61 -7.26
C PRO A 323 4.72 -5.52 -6.03
N PRO A 324 5.94 -5.55 -5.47
CA PRO A 324 6.19 -6.16 -4.17
C PRO A 324 5.66 -5.31 -3.02
N GLU A 325 5.19 -5.99 -1.97
CA GLU A 325 4.84 -5.41 -0.68
C GLU A 325 5.72 -6.05 0.41
N LEU A 326 6.11 -5.24 1.39
CA LEU A 326 6.99 -5.62 2.48
C LEU A 326 6.54 -4.94 3.77
N ALA A 327 6.42 -5.72 4.84
CA ALA A 327 6.26 -5.22 6.19
C ALA A 327 7.27 -5.89 7.11
N VAL A 328 7.86 -5.11 8.02
CA VAL A 328 8.83 -5.62 8.98
C VAL A 328 8.40 -5.21 10.38
N GLY A 329 8.41 -6.17 11.30
CA GLY A 329 8.24 -5.90 12.73
C GLY A 329 9.41 -6.46 13.53
N VAL A 330 9.70 -5.83 14.66
CA VAL A 330 10.75 -6.21 15.61
C VAL A 330 10.11 -6.48 16.96
N THR A 331 10.41 -7.62 17.55
CA THR A 331 9.98 -8.00 18.91
C THR A 331 10.73 -7.20 19.97
N GLY A 332 10.24 -7.22 21.22
CA GLY A 332 10.89 -6.52 22.34
C GLY A 332 12.32 -6.96 22.64
N ASP A 333 12.70 -8.19 22.26
CA ASP A 333 14.07 -8.74 22.36
C ASP A 333 14.92 -8.51 21.10
N GLY A 334 14.41 -7.79 20.10
CA GLY A 334 15.16 -7.36 18.91
C GLY A 334 15.13 -8.33 17.73
N HIS A 335 14.35 -9.41 17.78
CA HIS A 335 14.17 -10.29 16.62
C HIS A 335 13.27 -9.64 15.56
N ALA A 336 13.80 -9.52 14.34
CA ALA A 336 13.09 -8.92 13.23
C ALA A 336 12.48 -9.98 12.31
N PHE A 337 11.21 -9.81 11.96
CA PHE A 337 10.45 -10.65 11.04
C PHE A 337 9.95 -9.83 9.87
N ALA A 338 10.02 -10.40 8.66
CA ALA A 338 9.46 -9.80 7.45
C ALA A 338 8.27 -10.60 6.95
N GLY A 339 7.16 -9.91 6.73
CA GLY A 339 6.06 -10.33 5.89
C GLY A 339 6.25 -9.74 4.50
N TYR A 340 6.17 -10.54 3.45
CA TYR A 340 6.40 -10.08 2.09
C TYR A 340 5.47 -10.79 1.10
N THR A 341 5.05 -10.09 0.05
CA THR A 341 4.26 -10.71 -1.01
C THR A 341 5.14 -11.52 -1.94
N ALA A 342 4.70 -12.74 -2.23
CA ALA A 342 5.43 -13.72 -3.00
C ALA A 342 4.56 -14.29 -4.12
N ILE A 343 5.22 -14.86 -5.12
CA ILE A 343 4.57 -15.72 -6.11
C ILE A 343 4.66 -17.16 -5.58
N GLY A 344 3.51 -17.72 -5.22
CA GLY A 344 3.34 -19.08 -4.72
C GLY A 344 3.36 -20.14 -5.83
N ASN A 345 3.06 -21.37 -5.43
CA ASN A 345 2.93 -22.49 -6.35
C ASN A 345 1.80 -22.21 -7.36
N MET A 346 2.00 -22.53 -8.64
CA MET A 346 1.05 -22.21 -9.74
C MET A 346 0.87 -20.71 -10.05
N ALA A 347 1.83 -19.88 -9.65
CA ALA A 347 1.84 -18.43 -9.87
C ALA A 347 0.70 -17.65 -9.17
N THR A 348 0.07 -18.24 -8.15
CA THR A 348 -0.84 -17.53 -7.24
C THR A 348 -0.07 -16.55 -6.36
N THR A 349 -0.73 -15.52 -5.85
CA THR A 349 -0.13 -14.57 -4.90
C THR A 349 -0.25 -15.10 -3.48
N ALA A 350 0.82 -14.98 -2.71
CA ALA A 350 0.91 -15.41 -1.31
C ALA A 350 1.57 -14.32 -0.46
N VAL A 351 1.45 -14.43 0.87
CA VAL A 351 2.24 -13.65 1.81
C VAL A 351 3.14 -14.59 2.61
N GLY A 352 4.45 -14.48 2.41
CA GLY A 352 5.46 -15.23 3.13
C GLY A 352 5.90 -14.51 4.40
N LEU A 353 6.31 -15.28 5.40
CA LEU A 353 6.95 -14.84 6.63
C LEU A 353 8.34 -15.43 6.73
N MET A 354 9.30 -14.62 7.19
CA MET A 354 10.61 -15.11 7.57
C MET A 354 11.27 -14.29 8.67
N PRO A 355 12.12 -14.92 9.51
CA PRO A 355 13.08 -14.19 10.33
C PRO A 355 14.14 -13.54 9.43
N LEU A 356 14.47 -12.28 9.68
CA LEU A 356 15.48 -11.54 8.90
C LEU A 356 16.92 -11.87 9.32
N PHE A 357 17.11 -12.42 10.52
CA PHE A 357 18.42 -12.79 11.06
C PHE A 357 18.37 -14.17 11.72
N GLY A 358 19.53 -14.77 11.96
CA GLY A 358 19.65 -16.09 12.57
C GLY A 358 19.47 -17.24 11.57
N ASP A 359 19.16 -18.43 12.12
CA ASP A 359 19.13 -19.70 11.40
C ASP A 359 18.26 -19.65 10.13
N VAL A 360 18.65 -20.47 9.15
CA VAL A 360 18.13 -20.48 7.77
C VAL A 360 16.82 -21.27 7.68
N ALA A 361 15.87 -20.99 8.57
CA ALA A 361 14.51 -21.49 8.38
C ALA A 361 13.95 -20.91 7.07
N GLY A 362 13.38 -21.79 6.24
CA GLY A 362 12.70 -21.37 5.02
C GLY A 362 11.47 -20.51 5.33
N PRO A 363 10.97 -19.73 4.36
CA PRO A 363 9.78 -18.91 4.57
C PRO A 363 8.56 -19.81 4.83
N VAL A 364 7.68 -19.35 5.73
CA VAL A 364 6.40 -19.99 6.04
C VAL A 364 5.25 -19.09 5.61
N PRO A 365 4.09 -19.62 5.18
CA PRO A 365 2.99 -18.77 4.72
C PRO A 365 2.27 -18.08 5.89
N LEU A 366 2.09 -16.77 5.80
CA LEU A 366 1.05 -16.04 6.56
C LEU A 366 -0.31 -16.20 5.87
N VAL A 367 -0.28 -16.05 4.55
CA VAL A 367 -1.42 -16.28 3.64
C VAL A 367 -0.94 -17.25 2.55
N PRO A 368 -1.53 -18.45 2.46
CA PRO A 368 -1.22 -19.41 1.41
C PRO A 368 -1.59 -18.86 0.01
N GLY A 369 -0.87 -19.31 -1.02
CA GLY A 369 -1.15 -18.92 -2.40
C GLY A 369 -2.37 -19.63 -2.99
N THR A 370 -3.57 -19.15 -2.67
CA THR A 370 -4.84 -19.75 -3.12
C THR A 370 -5.53 -18.98 -4.24
N GLY A 371 -5.10 -17.76 -4.56
CA GLY A 371 -5.66 -16.97 -5.65
C GLY A 371 -4.68 -15.96 -6.24
N TYR A 372 -5.09 -15.31 -7.32
CA TYR A 372 -4.31 -14.29 -8.02
C TYR A 372 -4.71 -12.89 -7.56
N GLY A 373 -3.91 -11.87 -7.89
CA GLY A 373 -4.22 -10.46 -7.66
C GLY A 373 -3.34 -9.82 -6.59
N LEU A 374 -3.50 -8.52 -6.36
CA LEU A 374 -2.66 -7.80 -5.39
C LEU A 374 -3.03 -8.21 -3.96
N LEU A 375 -2.01 -8.29 -3.10
CA LEU A 375 -2.13 -8.52 -1.67
C LEU A 375 -1.30 -7.46 -0.96
N ASN A 376 -1.79 -6.99 0.19
CA ASN A 376 -1.05 -6.11 1.07
C ASN A 376 -0.67 -6.82 2.36
N VAL A 377 0.39 -6.36 3.00
CA VAL A 377 0.83 -6.84 4.31
C VAL A 377 1.31 -5.66 5.16
N ALA A 378 0.95 -5.66 6.43
CA ALA A 378 1.38 -4.68 7.43
C ALA A 378 1.78 -5.37 8.73
N ALA A 379 2.64 -4.74 9.52
CA ALA A 379 3.16 -5.30 10.77
C ALA A 379 3.04 -4.28 11.92
N ALA A 380 2.69 -4.78 13.10
CA ALA A 380 2.78 -4.06 14.36
C ALA A 380 3.62 -4.86 15.36
N ALA A 381 4.47 -4.18 16.11
CA ALA A 381 5.31 -4.82 17.11
C ALA A 381 4.56 -5.09 18.42
N GLY A 382 4.81 -6.28 18.98
CA GLY A 382 4.38 -6.73 20.29
C GLY A 382 5.56 -6.89 21.26
N PRO A 383 5.31 -7.17 22.55
CA PRO A 383 6.36 -7.31 23.55
C PRO A 383 7.15 -8.61 23.33
N ALA A 384 6.47 -9.72 23.03
CA ALA A 384 7.11 -11.03 22.80
C ALA A 384 6.98 -11.54 21.34
N GLY A 385 6.41 -10.74 20.43
CA GLY A 385 5.99 -11.18 19.10
C GLY A 385 5.71 -10.02 18.15
N VAL A 386 5.40 -10.35 16.89
CA VAL A 386 4.99 -9.38 15.88
C VAL A 386 3.61 -9.79 15.37
N VAL A 387 2.70 -8.83 15.24
CA VAL A 387 1.38 -9.08 14.66
C VAL A 387 1.38 -8.62 13.20
N PHE A 388 1.02 -9.53 12.29
CA PHE A 388 0.87 -9.25 10.88
C PHE A 388 -0.60 -9.23 10.49
N ALA A 389 -1.00 -8.21 9.73
CA ALA A 389 -2.27 -8.15 9.02
C ALA A 389 -1.98 -8.26 7.52
N ALA A 390 -2.63 -9.21 6.85
CA ALA A 390 -2.39 -9.49 5.43
C ALA A 390 -3.70 -9.71 4.68
N ASP A 391 -3.76 -9.22 3.44
CA ASP A 391 -4.86 -9.52 2.53
C ASP A 391 -4.83 -11.01 2.14
N ALA A 392 -5.99 -11.66 2.13
CA ALA A 392 -6.15 -13.05 1.75
C ALA A 392 -7.26 -13.23 0.70
N PRO A 393 -7.00 -13.93 -0.42
CA PRO A 393 -8.00 -14.18 -1.44
C PRO A 393 -9.01 -15.24 -0.97
N LYS A 394 -10.31 -14.95 -1.14
CA LYS A 394 -11.39 -15.92 -0.84
C LYS A 394 -11.59 -16.96 -1.95
N ASP A 395 -11.13 -16.65 -3.16
CA ASP A 395 -11.21 -17.53 -4.33
C ASP A 395 -10.05 -17.22 -5.32
N GLN A 396 -9.92 -18.01 -6.38
CA GLN A 396 -8.82 -17.96 -7.33
C GLN A 396 -8.75 -16.69 -8.19
N PRO A 397 -9.85 -16.19 -8.79
CA PRO A 397 -9.77 -15.07 -9.74
C PRO A 397 -9.10 -13.81 -9.17
N PRO A 398 -8.37 -13.02 -9.99
CA PRO A 398 -7.67 -11.80 -9.56
C PRO A 398 -8.53 -10.80 -8.79
N GLU A 399 -9.77 -10.64 -9.23
CA GLU A 399 -10.80 -9.73 -8.72
C GLU A 399 -11.60 -10.30 -7.54
N SER A 400 -11.28 -11.53 -7.11
CA SER A 400 -12.02 -12.20 -6.04
C SER A 400 -12.02 -11.37 -4.77
N PRO A 401 -13.17 -11.33 -4.06
CA PRO A 401 -13.25 -10.76 -2.72
C PRO A 401 -12.08 -11.18 -1.83
N ARG A 402 -11.61 -10.23 -1.03
CA ARG A 402 -10.52 -10.41 -0.08
C ARG A 402 -11.05 -10.38 1.33
N GLU A 403 -10.30 -10.96 2.25
CA GLU A 403 -10.46 -10.79 3.69
C GLU A 403 -9.11 -10.47 4.31
N ILE A 404 -9.08 -9.99 5.55
CA ILE A 404 -7.83 -9.70 6.25
C ILE A 404 -7.53 -10.83 7.23
N HIS A 405 -6.35 -11.44 7.11
CA HIS A 405 -5.82 -12.40 8.07
C HIS A 405 -4.91 -11.69 9.05
N LEU A 406 -5.29 -11.72 10.33
CA LEU A 406 -4.48 -11.24 11.45
C LEU A 406 -3.84 -12.43 12.16
N ARG A 407 -2.50 -12.42 12.31
CA ARG A 407 -1.75 -13.48 13.00
C ARG A 407 -0.65 -12.90 13.88
N VAL A 408 -0.50 -13.47 15.08
CA VAL A 408 0.69 -13.29 15.92
C VAL A 408 1.81 -14.18 15.38
N VAL A 409 3.04 -13.67 15.38
CA VAL A 409 4.26 -14.43 15.09
C VAL A 409 5.15 -14.40 16.31
N ARG A 410 5.39 -15.57 16.89
CA ARG A 410 6.36 -15.80 17.96
C ARG A 410 7.38 -16.83 17.50
N SER A 411 8.66 -16.53 17.69
CA SER A 411 9.78 -17.42 17.29
C SER A 411 9.68 -17.91 15.84
N GLY A 412 9.16 -17.07 14.92
CA GLY A 412 9.01 -17.40 13.51
C GLY A 412 7.83 -18.32 13.15
N THR A 413 6.99 -18.70 14.12
CA THR A 413 5.80 -19.53 13.87
C THR A 413 4.54 -18.67 13.92
N PRO A 414 3.74 -18.61 12.82
CA PRO A 414 2.46 -17.94 12.85
C PRO A 414 1.46 -18.68 13.75
N GLY A 415 0.78 -17.93 14.63
CA GLY A 415 -0.36 -18.39 15.40
C GLY A 415 -1.64 -18.57 14.57
N PRO A 416 -2.77 -18.93 15.22
CA PRO A 416 -4.07 -19.04 14.57
C PRO A 416 -4.50 -17.74 13.87
N VAL A 417 -5.31 -17.86 12.82
CA VAL A 417 -5.89 -16.71 12.09
C VAL A 417 -7.06 -16.15 12.88
N LEU A 418 -7.06 -14.83 13.05
CA LEU A 418 -8.29 -14.05 13.19
C LEU A 418 -8.64 -13.45 11.82
N THR A 419 -9.79 -13.82 11.27
CA THR A 419 -10.29 -13.27 10.00
C THR A 419 -11.10 -12.00 10.28
N ILE A 420 -10.79 -10.93 9.54
CA ILE A 420 -11.46 -9.63 9.62
C ILE A 420 -12.04 -9.29 8.25
N THR A 421 -13.31 -8.89 8.22
CA THR A 421 -14.02 -8.43 7.02
C THR A 421 -14.91 -7.24 7.34
N GLY A 422 -15.19 -6.40 6.35
CA GLY A 422 -16.23 -5.38 6.39
C GLY A 422 -17.65 -5.97 6.35
N PRO A 423 -18.68 -5.10 6.36
CA PRO A 423 -20.08 -5.52 6.39
C PRO A 423 -20.52 -6.40 5.20
N ASP A 424 -19.88 -6.24 4.05
CA ASP A 424 -20.12 -7.03 2.84
C ASP A 424 -19.35 -8.36 2.82
N GLY A 425 -18.63 -8.67 3.89
CA GLY A 425 -17.78 -9.86 3.99
C GLY A 425 -16.48 -9.73 3.20
N THR A 426 -16.04 -8.50 2.87
CA THR A 426 -14.78 -8.24 2.16
C THR A 426 -13.87 -7.24 2.90
N GLY A 427 -12.57 -7.28 2.61
CA GLY A 427 -11.58 -6.34 3.15
C GLY A 427 -10.25 -6.48 2.43
N ARG A 428 -9.62 -5.36 2.08
CA ARG A 428 -8.31 -5.30 1.40
C ARG A 428 -7.49 -4.12 1.89
N HIS A 429 -6.22 -4.05 1.51
CA HIS A 429 -5.31 -2.97 1.90
C HIS A 429 -5.14 -2.85 3.41
N ALA A 430 -4.88 -3.97 4.08
CA ALA A 430 -4.66 -3.97 5.53
C ALA A 430 -3.52 -3.03 5.95
N ALA A 431 -3.77 -2.25 7.00
CA ALA A 431 -2.77 -1.51 7.76
C ALA A 431 -3.02 -1.72 9.26
N ILE A 432 -1.97 -1.77 10.07
CA ILE A 432 -2.07 -2.09 11.50
C ILE A 432 -1.20 -1.17 12.36
N ALA A 433 -1.72 -0.80 13.52
CA ALA A 433 -0.95 -0.14 14.56
C ALA A 433 -1.37 -0.65 15.94
N ARG A 434 -0.50 -0.46 16.94
CA ARG A 434 -0.70 -0.95 18.31
C ARG A 434 -0.56 0.18 19.33
N ARG A 435 -1.53 0.29 20.23
CA ARG A 435 -1.48 1.17 21.40
C ARG A 435 -0.63 0.56 22.51
N ALA A 436 -0.20 1.40 23.46
CA ALA A 436 0.60 0.98 24.61
C ALA A 436 -0.14 -0.01 25.55
N ASP A 437 -1.47 0.03 25.57
CA ASP A 437 -2.34 -0.90 26.31
C ASP A 437 -2.59 -2.24 25.58
N GLY A 438 -1.91 -2.45 24.46
CA GLY A 438 -2.00 -3.68 23.66
C GLY A 438 -3.21 -3.75 22.72
N VAL A 439 -4.06 -2.73 22.66
CA VAL A 439 -5.14 -2.65 21.66
C VAL A 439 -4.55 -2.43 20.27
N LEU A 440 -5.02 -3.19 19.30
CA LEU A 440 -4.67 -3.09 17.89
C LEU A 440 -5.80 -2.44 17.11
N GLY A 441 -5.44 -1.52 16.22
CA GLY A 441 -6.32 -1.01 15.19
C GLY A 441 -5.89 -1.61 13.85
N VAL A 442 -6.79 -2.34 13.19
CA VAL A 442 -6.60 -2.91 11.85
C VAL A 442 -7.46 -2.14 10.88
N ALA A 443 -6.85 -1.21 10.14
CA ALA A 443 -7.52 -0.43 9.10
C ALA A 443 -7.53 -1.20 7.78
N PHE A 444 -8.64 -1.13 7.04
CA PHE A 444 -8.77 -1.77 5.74
C PHE A 444 -9.84 -1.08 4.88
N SER A 445 -9.83 -1.38 3.59
CA SER A 445 -10.74 -0.87 2.57
C SER A 445 -11.80 -1.92 2.24
N ALA A 446 -13.05 -1.48 2.08
CA ALA A 446 -14.15 -2.25 1.52
C ALA A 446 -14.85 -1.41 0.40
N PRO A 447 -15.74 -1.99 -0.42
CA PRO A 447 -16.41 -1.30 -1.51
C PRO A 447 -17.21 -0.06 -1.12
N ASP A 448 -17.64 0.05 0.14
CA ASP A 448 -18.43 1.16 0.66
C ASP A 448 -17.66 2.06 1.63
N GLY A 449 -16.36 1.84 1.89
CA GLY A 449 -15.66 2.67 2.87
C GLY A 449 -14.29 2.19 3.30
N VAL A 450 -13.72 2.94 4.24
CA VAL A 450 -12.58 2.49 5.03
C VAL A 450 -13.08 2.19 6.44
N TYR A 451 -12.61 1.08 6.99
CA TYR A 451 -13.01 0.55 8.28
C TYR A 451 -11.81 0.35 9.18
N VAL A 452 -12.06 0.31 10.49
CA VAL A 452 -11.10 -0.16 11.49
C VAL A 452 -11.74 -1.25 12.33
N ALA A 453 -11.10 -2.42 12.38
CA ALA A 453 -11.42 -3.46 13.34
C ALA A 453 -10.49 -3.33 14.56
N TRP A 454 -11.05 -3.54 15.75
CA TRP A 454 -10.31 -3.49 17.00
C TRP A 454 -10.00 -4.90 17.47
N ALA A 455 -8.75 -5.16 17.85
CA ALA A 455 -8.32 -6.47 18.31
C ALA A 455 -7.36 -6.38 19.49
N ARG A 456 -7.20 -7.50 20.19
CA ARG A 456 -6.11 -7.72 21.14
C ARG A 456 -5.48 -9.08 20.82
N CYS A 457 -4.17 -9.18 21.01
CA CYS A 457 -3.46 -10.45 20.82
C CYS A 457 -2.63 -10.77 22.06
N ASP A 458 -2.42 -12.07 22.29
CA ASP A 458 -1.36 -12.55 23.19
C ASP A 458 -0.07 -12.63 22.36
N ASP A 459 0.67 -11.51 22.32
CA ASP A 459 1.86 -11.32 21.48
C ASP A 459 3.17 -11.24 22.24
#